data_AF-K1SHG3-F1
#
_entry.id   AF-K1SHG3-F1
#
_cell.length_a   1.000
_cell.length_b   1.000
_cell.length_c   1.000
_cell.angle_alpha   90.00
_cell.angle_beta   90.00
_cell.angle_gamma   90.00
#
_symmetry.space_group_name_H-M   'P 1'
#
loop_
_entity.id
_entity.type
_entity.pdbx_description
1 polymer ?
#
loop_
_entity_poly.entity_id
_entity_poly.type
_entity_poly.pdbx_seq_one_letter_code
_entity_poly.pdbx_strand_id
1 'polypeptide(L)'
;MISTLSGGYESQVYIKFPNLNDKIRGKKIDFGYVNITTINVSGKPDINVYQVMEDWDYNKVTWATKPSIGEEKLGKTSGNYVADTMFTVWMTNWLRKIASGEINDSFGIALYNDNKEPTNLVTSYGFSAEDITKRPLFIIQYIDPIDTGTVYDGSFQINSEYDDNDNSIKLQWDNTIEDIDRYEVYKRAGNSNKFEIIGATIGTKYSLSLDGTEETMDIRVMAVKDGVSLNVATDDTN
;
A
#
# COMPACT_ATOMS: atom_id res chain seq x y z
N MET A 1 -7.88 -9.98 11.65
CA MET A 1 -9.22 -10.56 11.85
C MET A 1 -9.82 -10.87 10.49
N ILE A 2 -10.54 -12.00 10.32
CA ILE A 2 -11.14 -12.41 9.03
C ILE A 2 -12.64 -12.64 9.21
N SER A 3 -13.47 -11.93 8.45
CA SER A 3 -14.90 -12.23 8.28
C SER A 3 -15.18 -12.81 6.91
N THR A 4 -16.01 -13.84 6.88
CA THR A 4 -16.49 -14.49 5.66
C THR A 4 -17.99 -14.26 5.57
N LEU A 5 -18.45 -13.66 4.47
CA LEU A 5 -19.85 -13.45 4.19
C LEU A 5 -20.33 -14.32 3.05
N SER A 6 -21.57 -14.81 3.18
CA SER A 6 -22.37 -15.31 2.08
C SER A 6 -23.66 -14.50 1.95
N GLY A 7 -23.93 -13.99 0.75
CA GLY A 7 -25.17 -13.30 0.39
C GLY A 7 -25.59 -13.75 -1.01
N GLY A 8 -26.51 -14.71 -1.09
CA GLY A 8 -26.81 -15.38 -2.37
C GLY A 8 -25.61 -16.19 -2.89
N TYR A 9 -25.25 -16.00 -4.17
CA TYR A 9 -24.08 -16.65 -4.81
C TYR A 9 -22.78 -15.83 -4.71
N GLU A 10 -22.81 -14.70 -3.99
CA GLU A 10 -21.63 -13.86 -3.80
C GLU A 10 -20.99 -14.15 -2.44
N SER A 11 -19.67 -14.38 -2.45
CA SER A 11 -18.86 -14.54 -1.24
C SER A 11 -17.78 -13.48 -1.19
N GLN A 12 -17.59 -12.91 0.00
CA GLN A 12 -16.60 -11.89 0.27
C GLN A 12 -15.85 -12.24 1.55
N VAL A 13 -14.52 -12.16 1.50
CA VAL A 13 -13.67 -12.34 2.68
C VAL A 13 -12.99 -11.02 2.99
N TYR A 14 -13.21 -10.50 4.20
CA TYR A 14 -12.61 -9.26 4.67
C TYR A 14 -11.47 -9.57 5.64
N ILE A 15 -10.30 -8.96 5.41
CA ILE A 15 -9.11 -9.14 6.24
C ILE A 15 -8.67 -7.78 6.78
N LYS A 16 -8.73 -7.61 8.11
CA LYS A 16 -8.27 -6.38 8.78
C LYS A 16 -6.80 -6.49 9.19
N PHE A 17 -6.02 -5.43 8.93
CA PHE A 17 -4.63 -5.29 9.36
C PHE A 17 -4.47 -4.12 10.35
N PRO A 18 -4.64 -4.35 11.66
CA PRO A 18 -4.51 -3.28 12.65
C PRO A 18 -3.11 -2.64 12.63
N ASN A 19 -3.09 -1.31 12.61
CA ASN A 19 -1.88 -0.48 12.65
C ASN A 19 -0.88 -0.79 11.53
N LEU A 20 -1.37 -1.24 10.35
CA LEU A 20 -0.50 -1.50 9.21
C LEU A 20 0.26 -0.23 8.81
N ASN A 21 -0.44 0.89 8.73
CA ASN A 21 0.14 2.19 8.38
C ASN A 21 1.29 2.55 9.31
N ASP A 22 1.06 2.54 10.62
CA ASP A 22 2.09 2.85 11.63
C ASP A 22 3.32 1.93 11.53
N LYS A 23 3.11 0.65 11.17
CA LYS A 23 4.19 -0.33 11.08
C LYS A 23 5.09 -0.14 9.87
N ILE A 24 4.53 0.29 8.74
CA ILE A 24 5.27 0.36 7.47
C ILE A 24 5.48 1.77 6.95
N ARG A 25 4.92 2.80 7.59
CA ARG A 25 5.18 4.20 7.25
C ARG A 25 6.69 4.45 7.30
N GLY A 26 7.20 5.16 6.29
CA GLY A 26 8.63 5.48 6.25
C GLY A 26 9.52 4.36 5.69
N LYS A 27 8.98 3.15 5.44
CA LYS A 27 9.77 1.98 5.03
C LYS A 27 9.82 1.84 3.50
N LYS A 28 10.95 1.34 2.99
CA LYS A 28 11.04 0.91 1.59
C LYS A 28 10.48 -0.50 1.47
N ILE A 29 9.33 -0.65 0.83
CA ILE A 29 8.71 -1.97 0.61
C ILE A 29 9.39 -2.67 -0.56
N ASP A 30 10.02 -3.81 -0.26
CA ASP A 30 10.60 -4.71 -1.26
C ASP A 30 9.47 -5.52 -1.93
N PHE A 31 8.75 -6.31 -1.12
CA PHE A 31 7.53 -6.96 -1.54
C PHE A 31 6.54 -7.17 -0.40
N GLY A 32 5.29 -7.46 -0.75
CA GLY A 32 4.36 -8.05 0.21
C GLY A 32 3.24 -8.81 -0.47
N TYR A 33 2.76 -9.85 0.21
CA TYR A 33 1.73 -10.74 -0.30
C TYR A 33 0.91 -11.33 0.83
N VAL A 34 -0.33 -11.72 0.51
CA VAL A 34 -1.16 -12.55 1.37
C VAL A 34 -1.27 -13.95 0.79
N ASN A 35 -1.14 -14.93 1.65
CA ASN A 35 -1.28 -16.35 1.38
C ASN A 35 -2.54 -16.86 2.03
N ILE A 36 -3.40 -17.51 1.24
CA ILE A 36 -4.69 -18.01 1.71
C ILE A 36 -4.86 -19.43 1.21
N THR A 37 -5.18 -20.34 2.13
CA THR A 37 -5.43 -21.74 1.79
C THR A 37 -6.90 -21.97 1.55
N THR A 38 -7.23 -22.57 0.41
CA THR A 38 -8.60 -22.96 0.06
C THR A 38 -9.04 -24.20 0.84
N ILE A 39 -10.33 -24.30 1.12
CA ILE A 39 -10.97 -25.51 1.67
C ILE A 39 -11.69 -26.22 0.52
N ASN A 40 -12.66 -25.56 -0.10
CA ASN A 40 -13.40 -26.07 -1.26
C ASN A 40 -13.35 -25.10 -2.42
N VAL A 41 -13.28 -25.65 -3.63
CA VAL A 41 -13.37 -24.93 -4.90
C VAL A 41 -14.40 -25.62 -5.79
N SER A 42 -15.31 -24.86 -6.37
CA SER A 42 -16.25 -25.29 -7.41
C SER A 42 -16.29 -24.27 -8.53
N GLY A 43 -16.55 -24.72 -9.76
CA GLY A 43 -16.66 -23.87 -10.93
C GLY A 43 -15.32 -23.28 -11.38
N LYS A 44 -15.35 -22.03 -11.85
CA LYS A 44 -14.20 -21.25 -12.32
C LYS A 44 -14.20 -19.86 -11.65
N PRO A 45 -14.00 -19.80 -10.32
CA PRO A 45 -14.01 -18.53 -9.60
C PRO A 45 -12.86 -17.62 -10.06
N ASP A 46 -13.07 -16.31 -10.00
CA ASP A 46 -12.06 -15.28 -10.28
C ASP A 46 -11.90 -14.39 -9.06
N ILE A 47 -11.04 -14.82 -8.12
CA ILE A 47 -10.81 -14.09 -6.88
C ILE A 47 -9.86 -12.92 -7.15
N ASN A 48 -10.36 -11.72 -6.88
CA ASN A 48 -9.63 -10.46 -6.98
C ASN A 48 -9.55 -9.82 -5.59
N VAL A 49 -8.54 -8.99 -5.37
CA VAL A 49 -8.35 -8.29 -4.10
C VAL A 49 -8.54 -6.80 -4.27
N TYR A 50 -9.32 -6.22 -3.36
CA TYR A 50 -9.66 -4.81 -3.33
C TYR A 50 -9.32 -4.20 -1.97
N GLN A 51 -9.03 -2.91 -1.95
CA GLN A 51 -8.87 -2.16 -0.70
C GLN A 51 -10.23 -2.00 -0.01
N VAL A 52 -10.27 -2.13 1.31
CA VAL A 52 -11.42 -1.71 2.12
C VAL A 52 -11.30 -0.22 2.41
N MET A 53 -12.38 0.53 2.14
CA MET A 53 -12.36 2.00 2.10
C MET A 53 -12.82 2.67 3.40
N GLU A 54 -13.39 1.91 4.33
CA GLU A 54 -13.88 2.43 5.60
C GLU A 54 -13.59 1.48 6.77
N ASP A 55 -13.57 2.03 7.99
CA ASP A 55 -13.39 1.21 9.18
C ASP A 55 -14.59 0.29 9.42
N TRP A 56 -14.32 -0.86 10.03
CA TRP A 56 -15.31 -1.90 10.24
C TRP A 56 -15.06 -2.74 11.48
N ASP A 57 -16.16 -3.18 12.08
CA ASP A 57 -16.17 -4.12 13.21
C ASP A 57 -16.43 -5.53 12.69
N TYR A 58 -15.41 -6.38 12.85
CA TYR A 58 -15.45 -7.78 12.46
C TYR A 58 -16.72 -8.52 12.92
N ASN A 59 -17.22 -8.22 14.14
CA ASN A 59 -18.36 -8.92 14.71
C ASN A 59 -19.71 -8.46 14.12
N LYS A 60 -19.71 -7.37 13.35
CA LYS A 60 -20.93 -6.76 12.77
C LYS A 60 -20.99 -6.90 11.26
N VAL A 61 -20.00 -7.52 10.63
CA VAL A 61 -19.96 -7.71 9.19
C VAL A 61 -21.05 -8.70 8.80
N THR A 62 -22.04 -8.23 8.03
CA THR A 62 -23.09 -9.01 7.35
C THR A 62 -23.17 -8.54 5.91
N TRP A 63 -23.91 -9.23 5.03
CA TRP A 63 -24.08 -8.76 3.64
C TRP A 63 -24.64 -7.32 3.55
N ALA A 64 -25.50 -6.93 4.50
CA ALA A 64 -26.11 -5.60 4.54
C ALA A 64 -25.22 -4.54 5.22
N THR A 65 -24.25 -4.96 6.03
CA THR A 65 -23.40 -4.08 6.85
C THR A 65 -21.91 -4.22 6.49
N LYS A 66 -21.62 -4.77 5.32
CA LYS A 66 -20.26 -4.98 4.84
C LYS A 66 -19.61 -3.63 4.48
N PRO A 67 -18.31 -3.45 4.75
CA PRO A 67 -17.64 -2.23 4.38
C PRO A 67 -17.47 -2.14 2.86
N SER A 68 -17.47 -0.90 2.37
CA SER A 68 -17.19 -0.53 1.00
C SER A 68 -15.77 -0.92 0.58
N ILE A 69 -15.65 -1.30 -0.69
CA ILE A 69 -14.38 -1.68 -1.33
C ILE A 69 -14.08 -0.72 -2.47
N GLY A 70 -12.80 -0.48 -2.75
CA GLY A 70 -12.37 0.34 -3.86
C GLY A 70 -12.64 -0.30 -5.22
N GLU A 71 -12.54 0.49 -6.28
CA GLU A 71 -12.71 0.01 -7.67
C GLU A 71 -11.42 -0.58 -8.25
N GLU A 72 -10.27 -0.16 -7.73
CA GLU A 72 -8.96 -0.64 -8.17
C GLU A 72 -8.61 -2.01 -7.58
N LYS A 73 -8.19 -2.92 -8.46
CA LYS A 73 -7.67 -4.23 -8.07
C LYS A 73 -6.25 -4.08 -7.53
N LEU A 74 -6.04 -4.48 -6.28
CA LEU A 74 -4.72 -4.46 -5.65
C LEU A 74 -3.82 -5.58 -6.16
N GLY A 75 -4.43 -6.69 -6.57
CA GLY A 75 -3.76 -7.86 -7.08
C GLY A 75 -4.77 -8.83 -7.67
N LYS A 76 -4.31 -9.60 -8.67
CA LYS A 76 -5.14 -10.60 -9.35
C LYS A 76 -4.62 -11.99 -9.03
N THR A 77 -5.52 -12.88 -8.66
CA THR A 77 -5.30 -14.32 -8.75
C THR A 77 -6.22 -14.87 -9.83
N SER A 78 -5.70 -15.07 -11.02
CA SER A 78 -6.37 -15.92 -12.01
C SER A 78 -5.72 -17.29 -11.97
N GLY A 79 -6.51 -18.33 -11.69
CA GLY A 79 -5.96 -19.68 -11.67
C GLY A 79 -7.03 -20.75 -11.51
N ASN A 80 -6.67 -21.97 -11.93
CA ASN A 80 -7.38 -23.19 -11.55
C ASN A 80 -7.12 -23.41 -10.05
N TYR A 81 -7.99 -22.86 -9.21
CA TYR A 81 -7.91 -23.08 -7.77
C TYR A 81 -8.09 -24.57 -7.48
N VAL A 82 -7.22 -25.12 -6.64
CA VAL A 82 -7.32 -26.51 -6.17
C VAL A 82 -7.66 -26.46 -4.69
N ALA A 83 -8.53 -27.37 -4.25
CA ALA A 83 -8.86 -27.52 -2.84
C ALA A 83 -7.59 -27.82 -2.01
N ASP A 84 -7.60 -27.38 -0.75
CA ASP A 84 -6.51 -27.57 0.21
C ASP A 84 -5.14 -26.99 -0.21
N THR A 85 -5.15 -26.09 -1.20
CA THR A 85 -3.95 -25.48 -1.79
C THR A 85 -3.90 -23.99 -1.47
N MET A 86 -2.69 -23.45 -1.32
CA MET A 86 -2.48 -22.05 -1.07
C MET A 86 -2.47 -21.26 -2.38
N PHE A 87 -3.18 -20.14 -2.41
CA PHE A 87 -2.97 -19.10 -3.43
C PHE A 87 -2.35 -17.87 -2.79
N THR A 88 -1.55 -17.16 -3.60
CA THR A 88 -0.79 -15.98 -3.19
C THR A 88 -1.30 -14.78 -3.97
N VAL A 89 -1.63 -13.71 -3.26
CA VAL A 89 -1.94 -12.41 -3.88
C VAL A 89 -0.83 -11.43 -3.54
N TRP A 90 -0.12 -10.98 -4.56
CA TRP A 90 0.89 -9.93 -4.43
C TRP A 90 0.21 -8.57 -4.35
N MET A 91 0.61 -7.78 -3.36
CA MET A 91 0.04 -6.45 -3.07
C MET A 91 1.15 -5.42 -2.84
N THR A 92 2.33 -5.66 -3.43
CA THR A 92 3.53 -4.85 -3.22
C THR A 92 3.29 -3.37 -3.52
N ASN A 93 2.62 -3.04 -4.64
CA ASN A 93 2.38 -1.64 -5.01
C ASN A 93 1.43 -0.94 -4.05
N TRP A 94 0.37 -1.61 -3.60
CA TRP A 94 -0.53 -1.09 -2.57
C TRP A 94 0.21 -0.81 -1.26
N LEU A 95 1.09 -1.71 -0.84
CA LEU A 95 1.91 -1.52 0.36
C LEU A 95 2.91 -0.37 0.22
N ARG A 96 3.46 -0.16 -0.98
CA ARG A 96 4.31 1.01 -1.27
C ARG A 96 3.54 2.32 -1.11
N LYS A 97 2.31 2.39 -1.61
CA LYS A 97 1.42 3.56 -1.44
C LYS A 97 1.09 3.83 0.03
N ILE A 98 0.88 2.78 0.82
CA ILE A 98 0.71 2.93 2.27
C ILE A 98 2.01 3.41 2.92
N ALA A 99 3.13 2.76 2.65
CA ALA A 99 4.41 3.10 3.28
C ALA A 99 4.86 4.54 2.99
N SER A 100 4.55 5.04 1.80
CA SER A 100 4.89 6.39 1.37
C SER A 100 3.95 7.49 1.86
N GLY A 101 2.77 7.18 2.39
CA GLY A 101 1.80 8.22 2.76
C GLY A 101 0.77 8.58 1.69
N GLU A 102 0.84 7.99 0.49
CA GLU A 102 -0.21 8.19 -0.53
C GLU A 102 -1.56 7.65 -0.04
N ILE A 103 -1.54 6.52 0.69
CA ILE A 103 -2.71 6.00 1.41
C ILE A 103 -2.53 6.28 2.90
N ASN A 104 -3.35 7.20 3.42
CA ASN A 104 -3.29 7.61 4.82
C ASN A 104 -3.99 6.65 5.78
N ASP A 105 -5.02 5.96 5.31
CA ASP A 105 -5.82 5.02 6.08
C ASP A 105 -5.92 3.66 5.36
N SER A 106 -5.51 2.59 6.04
CA SER A 106 -5.65 1.21 5.55
C SER A 106 -6.58 0.44 6.47
N PHE A 107 -7.79 0.18 5.99
CA PHE A 107 -8.80 -0.57 6.74
C PHE A 107 -8.77 -2.07 6.47
N GLY A 108 -7.84 -2.54 5.63
CA GLY A 108 -7.69 -3.92 5.24
C GLY A 108 -7.99 -4.17 3.77
N ILE A 109 -8.20 -5.44 3.44
CA ILE A 109 -8.49 -5.91 2.08
C ILE A 109 -9.75 -6.76 2.06
N ALA A 110 -10.39 -6.80 0.90
CA ALA A 110 -11.47 -7.71 0.59
C ALA A 110 -11.06 -8.63 -0.55
N LEU A 111 -11.25 -9.92 -0.37
CA LEU A 111 -11.26 -10.90 -1.45
C LEU A 111 -12.67 -10.99 -2.00
N TYR A 112 -12.79 -10.87 -3.30
CA TYR A 112 -14.06 -10.83 -4.00
C TYR A 112 -14.01 -11.70 -5.25
N ASN A 113 -15.03 -12.53 -5.44
CA ASN A 113 -15.19 -13.31 -6.67
C ASN A 113 -15.88 -12.46 -7.75
N ASP A 114 -15.12 -11.98 -8.73
CA ASP A 114 -15.65 -11.22 -9.87
C ASP A 114 -16.54 -12.08 -10.77
N ASN A 115 -16.29 -13.40 -10.83
CA ASN A 115 -17.08 -14.32 -11.62
C ASN A 115 -18.32 -14.79 -10.84
N LYS A 116 -19.44 -14.08 -11.04
CA LYS A 116 -20.71 -14.24 -10.32
C LYS A 116 -21.56 -15.45 -10.73
N GLU A 117 -21.00 -16.41 -11.46
CA GLU A 117 -21.72 -17.64 -11.79
C GLU A 117 -22.12 -18.41 -10.51
N PRO A 118 -23.39 -18.82 -10.36
CA PRO A 118 -23.92 -19.48 -9.17
C PRO A 118 -23.16 -20.73 -8.70
N THR A 119 -22.48 -21.40 -9.61
CA THR A 119 -21.72 -22.63 -9.35
C THR A 119 -20.30 -22.35 -8.84
N ASN A 120 -19.85 -21.09 -8.89
CA ASN A 120 -18.54 -20.70 -8.42
C ASN A 120 -18.55 -20.57 -6.90
N LEU A 121 -17.71 -21.38 -6.26
CA LEU A 121 -17.54 -21.33 -4.81
C LEU A 121 -16.05 -21.43 -4.49
N VAL A 122 -15.59 -20.54 -3.62
CA VAL A 122 -14.32 -20.70 -2.91
C VAL A 122 -14.60 -20.49 -1.44
N THR A 123 -14.20 -21.47 -0.63
CA THR A 123 -14.11 -21.32 0.82
C THR A 123 -12.64 -21.42 1.21
N SER A 124 -12.24 -20.73 2.26
CA SER A 124 -10.85 -20.67 2.71
C SER A 124 -10.75 -20.80 4.22
N TYR A 125 -9.58 -21.21 4.68
CA TYR A 125 -9.27 -21.24 6.10
C TYR A 125 -9.16 -19.81 6.63
N GLY A 126 -9.72 -19.58 7.82
CA GLY A 126 -9.55 -18.34 8.59
C GLY A 126 -8.44 -18.45 9.62
N PHE A 127 -8.24 -17.38 10.41
CA PHE A 127 -7.24 -17.36 11.49
C PHE A 127 -7.53 -18.34 12.63
N SER A 128 -8.77 -18.84 12.74
CA SER A 128 -9.19 -19.82 13.74
C SER A 128 -8.96 -21.28 13.32
N ALA A 129 -8.34 -21.53 12.16
CA ALA A 129 -8.06 -22.90 11.72
C ALA A 129 -7.19 -23.65 12.76
N GLU A 130 -7.55 -24.90 13.04
CA GLU A 130 -6.83 -25.76 13.99
C GLU A 130 -5.40 -26.04 13.49
N ASP A 131 -5.26 -26.39 12.21
CA ASP A 131 -3.98 -26.50 11.55
C ASP A 131 -3.40 -25.09 11.28
N ILE A 132 -2.37 -24.74 12.04
CA ILE A 132 -1.68 -23.45 11.93
C ILE A 132 -1.06 -23.23 10.54
N THR A 133 -0.69 -24.29 9.81
CA THR A 133 -0.09 -24.19 8.48
C THR A 133 -1.09 -23.76 7.41
N LYS A 134 -2.39 -23.90 7.71
CA LYS A 134 -3.50 -23.51 6.83
C LYS A 134 -4.00 -22.10 7.09
N ARG A 135 -3.54 -21.45 8.17
CA ARG A 135 -3.97 -20.09 8.52
C ARG A 135 -3.46 -19.10 7.48
N PRO A 136 -4.25 -18.08 7.14
CA PRO A 136 -3.79 -17.01 6.26
C PRO A 136 -2.55 -16.31 6.81
N LEU A 137 -1.58 -16.05 5.92
CA LEU A 137 -0.35 -15.35 6.26
C LEU A 137 -0.24 -14.07 5.45
N PHE A 138 0.10 -12.98 6.13
CA PHE A 138 0.41 -11.72 5.47
C PHE A 138 1.89 -11.41 5.72
N ILE A 139 2.68 -11.42 4.64
CA ILE A 139 4.13 -11.26 4.69
C ILE A 139 4.49 -9.97 3.97
N ILE A 140 5.28 -9.13 4.63
CA ILE A 140 5.82 -7.90 4.09
C ILE A 140 7.32 -7.92 4.34
N GLN A 141 8.09 -7.82 3.27
CA GLN A 141 9.52 -7.52 3.36
C GLN A 141 9.72 -6.04 3.10
N TYR A 142 10.38 -5.39 4.05
CA TYR A 142 10.73 -3.99 3.94
C TYR A 142 12.15 -3.78 4.43
N ILE A 143 12.73 -2.70 3.95
CA ILE A 143 14.02 -2.19 4.38
C ILE A 143 13.72 -0.92 5.17
N ASP A 144 14.23 -0.83 6.39
CA ASP A 144 14.27 0.45 7.10
C ASP A 144 14.97 1.47 6.20
N PRO A 145 14.57 2.75 6.19
CA PRO A 145 15.24 3.74 5.35
C PRO A 145 16.75 3.70 5.63
N ILE A 146 17.50 3.23 4.62
CA ILE A 146 18.96 3.27 4.57
C ILE A 146 19.28 4.60 3.90
N ASP A 147 20.29 5.30 4.41
CA ASP A 147 20.96 6.37 3.68
C ASP A 147 21.29 5.86 2.27
N THR A 148 20.53 6.31 1.27
CA THR A 148 20.60 5.75 -0.09
C THR A 148 21.94 6.04 -0.74
N GLY A 149 22.79 6.88 -0.13
CA GLY A 149 24.06 7.31 -0.70
C GLY A 149 23.87 7.94 -2.09
N THR A 150 22.64 8.31 -2.45
CA THR A 150 22.33 8.87 -3.76
C THR A 150 22.96 10.25 -3.81
N VAL A 151 23.88 10.40 -4.75
CA VAL A 151 24.53 11.65 -5.10
C VAL A 151 23.66 12.33 -6.15
N TYR A 152 23.45 13.63 -5.98
CA TYR A 152 22.73 14.47 -6.93
C TYR A 152 23.31 14.32 -8.35
N ASP A 153 22.45 13.99 -9.32
CA ASP A 153 22.83 13.81 -10.72
C ASP A 153 22.45 15.00 -11.62
N GLY A 154 21.76 16.01 -11.08
CA GLY A 154 21.40 17.22 -11.81
C GLY A 154 20.17 17.13 -12.72
N SER A 155 19.37 16.06 -12.64
CA SER A 155 18.33 15.80 -13.64
C SER A 155 17.00 16.54 -13.48
N PHE A 156 16.71 17.15 -12.32
CA PHE A 156 15.66 18.17 -12.18
C PHE A 156 15.86 19.06 -10.94
N GLN A 157 15.39 20.31 -11.02
CA GLN A 157 15.40 21.27 -9.89
C GLN A 157 14.08 21.21 -9.11
N ILE A 158 14.16 21.30 -7.78
CA ILE A 158 13.00 21.53 -6.91
C ILE A 158 12.96 23.01 -6.55
N ASN A 159 11.80 23.61 -6.78
CA ASN A 159 11.45 24.91 -6.23
C ASN A 159 10.65 24.70 -4.95
N SER A 160 10.98 25.46 -3.91
CA SER A 160 10.28 25.47 -2.63
C SER A 160 9.73 26.86 -2.34
N GLU A 161 8.49 26.93 -1.89
CA GLU A 161 7.86 28.16 -1.41
C GLU A 161 7.19 27.86 -0.05
N TYR A 162 7.44 28.72 0.94
CA TYR A 162 6.76 28.61 2.22
C TYR A 162 5.40 29.29 2.16
N ASP A 163 4.35 28.57 2.55
CA ASP A 163 2.97 29.07 2.63
C ASP A 163 2.58 29.34 4.08
N ASP A 164 2.59 30.62 4.45
CA ASP A 164 2.21 31.13 5.78
C ASP A 164 0.80 30.69 6.21
N ASN A 165 -0.12 30.51 5.27
CA ASN A 165 -1.53 30.25 5.60
C ASN A 165 -1.77 28.82 6.10
N ASP A 166 -0.97 27.88 5.61
CA ASP A 166 -1.10 26.43 5.85
C ASP A 166 0.12 25.86 6.61
N ASN A 167 1.03 26.73 7.06
CA ASN A 167 2.27 26.36 7.76
C ASN A 167 2.99 25.19 7.07
N SER A 168 3.22 25.34 5.76
CA SER A 168 3.70 24.26 4.92
C SER A 168 4.71 24.74 3.88
N ILE A 169 5.61 23.85 3.47
CA ILE A 169 6.50 24.08 2.33
C ILE A 169 5.84 23.44 1.11
N LYS A 170 5.52 24.26 0.10
CA LYS A 170 5.06 23.81 -1.20
C LYS A 170 6.27 23.51 -2.07
N LEU A 171 6.43 22.26 -2.46
CA LEU A 171 7.48 21.78 -3.34
C LEU A 171 6.92 21.61 -4.75
N GLN A 172 7.69 22.04 -5.74
CA GLN A 172 7.39 21.82 -7.15
C GLN A 172 8.66 21.47 -7.93
N TRP A 173 8.55 20.52 -8.85
CA TRP A 173 9.63 20.15 -9.78
C TRP A 173 9.10 19.98 -11.20
N ASP A 174 10.02 19.87 -12.16
CA ASP A 174 9.68 19.56 -13.55
C ASP A 174 9.62 18.05 -13.76
N ASN A 175 8.64 17.60 -14.55
CA ASN A 175 8.59 16.21 -14.99
C ASN A 175 9.46 16.02 -16.23
N THR A 176 10.71 15.60 -16.03
CA THR A 176 11.65 15.32 -17.14
C THR A 176 11.69 13.85 -17.54
N ILE A 177 11.00 12.97 -16.81
CA ILE A 177 11.04 11.52 -17.00
C ILE A 177 9.68 11.01 -17.46
N GLU A 178 9.65 10.27 -18.58
CA GLU A 178 8.44 9.67 -19.11
C GLU A 178 8.03 8.38 -18.37
N ASP A 179 6.72 8.19 -18.24
CA ASP A 179 6.07 7.05 -17.60
C ASP A 179 6.54 6.78 -16.16
N ILE A 180 6.52 7.82 -15.32
CA ILE A 180 6.75 7.70 -13.88
C ILE A 180 5.45 7.25 -13.18
N ASP A 181 5.57 6.27 -12.28
CA ASP A 181 4.45 5.80 -11.46
C ASP A 181 4.10 6.83 -10.38
N ARG A 182 5.14 7.34 -9.69
CA ARG A 182 5.05 8.33 -8.61
C ARG A 182 6.42 8.95 -8.29
N TYR A 183 6.39 10.00 -7.52
CA TYR A 183 7.52 10.60 -6.84
C TYR A 183 7.46 10.32 -5.34
N GLU A 184 8.57 9.91 -4.75
CA GLU A 184 8.74 9.74 -3.30
C GLU A 184 9.54 10.92 -2.75
N VAL A 185 9.04 11.53 -1.68
CA VAL A 185 9.63 12.72 -1.05
C VAL A 185 10.27 12.29 0.26
N TYR A 186 11.53 12.67 0.45
CA TYR A 186 12.32 12.35 1.62
C TYR A 186 12.77 13.62 2.31
N LYS A 187 12.88 13.57 3.64
CA LYS A 187 13.51 14.63 4.42
C LYS A 187 14.65 14.10 5.29
N ARG A 188 15.57 14.99 5.63
CA ARG A 188 16.55 14.81 6.69
C ARG A 188 16.65 16.11 7.47
N ALA A 189 16.26 16.07 8.74
CA ALA A 189 16.28 17.25 9.61
C ALA A 189 17.54 17.32 10.47
N GLY A 190 18.04 18.54 10.67
CA GLY A 190 19.18 18.84 11.55
C GLY A 190 20.43 18.02 11.23
N ASN A 191 21.05 17.43 12.26
CA ASN A 191 22.28 16.63 12.15
C ASN A 191 22.03 15.13 11.89
N SER A 192 20.83 14.74 11.45
CA SER A 192 20.57 13.35 11.08
C SER A 192 21.45 12.94 9.90
N ASN A 193 21.93 11.69 9.89
CA ASN A 193 22.62 11.09 8.76
C ASN A 193 21.71 10.20 7.90
N LYS A 194 20.39 10.24 8.12
CA LYS A 194 19.42 9.40 7.42
C LYS A 194 18.30 10.23 6.84
N PHE A 195 17.96 9.92 5.59
CA PHE A 195 16.71 10.36 4.98
C PHE A 195 15.56 9.46 5.41
N GLU A 196 14.41 10.06 5.69
CA GLU A 196 13.15 9.36 5.89
C GLU A 196 12.17 9.77 4.80
N ILE A 197 11.38 8.82 4.30
CA ILE A 197 10.30 9.15 3.35
C ILE A 197 9.15 9.80 4.13
N ILE A 198 8.75 10.98 3.67
CA ILE A 198 7.68 11.80 4.26
C ILE A 198 6.40 11.76 3.43
N GLY A 199 6.50 11.38 2.16
CA GLY A 199 5.36 11.41 1.26
C GLY A 199 5.62 10.73 -0.07
N ALA A 200 4.55 10.55 -0.83
CA ALA A 200 4.62 10.38 -2.27
C ALA A 200 3.49 11.12 -2.97
N THR A 201 3.70 11.43 -4.25
CA THR A 201 2.74 12.10 -5.11
C THR A 201 2.88 11.59 -6.55
N ILE A 202 1.77 11.51 -7.29
CA ILE A 202 1.79 11.14 -8.72
C ILE A 202 2.13 12.38 -9.58
N GLY A 203 1.84 13.57 -9.07
CA GLY A 203 2.15 14.83 -9.74
C GLY A 203 3.54 15.35 -9.38
N THR A 204 3.89 16.51 -9.92
CA THR A 204 5.17 17.18 -9.61
C THR A 204 5.07 18.23 -8.52
N LYS A 205 4.06 18.09 -7.66
CA LYS A 205 3.78 19.01 -6.56
C LYS A 205 3.56 18.22 -5.28
N TYR A 206 4.12 18.70 -4.18
CA TYR A 206 3.95 18.13 -2.86
C TYR A 206 3.88 19.23 -1.79
N SER A 207 3.06 19.02 -0.76
CA SER A 207 2.91 19.96 0.35
C SER A 207 3.41 19.28 1.62
N LEU A 208 4.49 19.81 2.18
CA LEU A 208 5.06 19.35 3.44
C LEU A 208 4.53 20.21 4.60
N SER A 209 3.68 19.64 5.44
CA SER A 209 3.25 20.29 6.68
C SER A 209 4.39 20.32 7.70
N LEU A 210 4.56 21.46 8.38
CA LEU A 210 5.61 21.65 9.37
C LEU A 210 5.08 21.47 10.80
N ASP A 211 5.52 20.42 11.47
CA ASP A 211 5.19 20.15 12.87
C ASP A 211 6.29 20.71 13.81
N GLY A 212 6.49 22.03 13.82
CA GLY A 212 7.38 22.72 14.79
C GLY A 212 8.64 23.38 14.22
N THR A 213 9.62 23.63 15.09
CA THR A 213 10.78 24.53 14.90
C THR A 213 12.04 23.84 14.33
N GLU A 214 11.93 23.02 13.29
CA GLU A 214 13.13 22.51 12.61
C GLU A 214 13.74 23.63 11.76
N GLU A 215 14.93 24.12 12.13
CA GLU A 215 15.56 25.30 11.51
C GLU A 215 16.14 25.02 10.11
N THR A 216 16.50 23.76 9.81
CA THR A 216 17.00 23.35 8.48
C THR A 216 16.61 21.90 8.16
N MET A 217 16.15 21.67 6.93
CA MET A 217 15.79 20.35 6.41
C MET A 217 16.35 20.17 5.00
N ASP A 218 17.01 19.04 4.76
CA ASP A 218 17.40 18.59 3.42
C ASP A 218 16.25 17.77 2.83
N ILE A 219 15.75 18.18 1.65
CA ILE A 219 14.61 17.57 0.97
C ILE A 219 15.07 16.94 -0.34
N ARG A 220 14.66 15.68 -0.53
CA ARG A 220 14.94 14.92 -1.75
C ARG A 220 13.66 14.40 -2.38
N VAL A 221 13.57 14.47 -3.70
CA VAL A 221 12.49 13.86 -4.47
C VAL A 221 13.07 12.79 -5.38
N MET A 222 12.53 11.57 -5.30
CA MET A 222 12.93 10.44 -6.14
C MET A 222 11.79 9.99 -7.04
N ALA A 223 12.05 9.87 -8.33
CA ALA A 223 11.11 9.30 -9.29
C ALA A 223 11.08 7.77 -9.16
N VAL A 224 9.90 7.17 -9.22
CA VAL A 224 9.71 5.72 -9.14
C VAL A 224 9.02 5.23 -10.42
N LYS A 225 9.62 4.22 -11.06
CA LYS A 225 9.08 3.58 -12.25
C LYS A 225 9.14 2.07 -12.11
N ASP A 226 8.04 1.38 -12.43
CA ASP A 226 7.86 -0.06 -12.20
C ASP A 226 8.18 -0.46 -10.75
N GLY A 227 7.93 0.45 -9.82
CA GLY A 227 8.27 0.27 -8.41
C GLY A 227 9.76 0.27 -8.05
N VAL A 228 10.63 0.65 -8.99
CA VAL A 228 12.06 0.89 -8.76
C VAL A 228 12.30 2.38 -8.64
N SER A 229 12.96 2.80 -7.55
CA SER A 229 13.43 4.18 -7.41
C SER A 229 14.54 4.42 -8.44
N LEU A 230 14.29 5.36 -9.35
CA LEU A 230 15.33 5.90 -10.21
C LEU A 230 16.23 6.75 -9.31
N ASN A 231 17.55 6.56 -9.40
CA ASN A 231 18.55 7.26 -8.58
C ASN A 231 18.61 8.74 -8.95
N VAL A 232 17.57 9.47 -8.58
CA VAL A 232 17.40 10.88 -8.89
C VAL A 232 16.99 11.53 -7.58
N ALA A 233 17.86 12.33 -6.98
CA ALA A 233 17.56 13.04 -5.74
C ALA A 233 18.37 14.34 -5.68
N THR A 234 17.80 15.37 -5.07
CA THR A 234 18.02 16.80 -5.31
C THR A 234 18.92 17.53 -4.29
N ASP A 235 19.14 18.82 -4.57
CA ASP A 235 19.98 19.82 -3.90
C ASP A 235 19.35 20.38 -2.60
N ASP A 236 20.22 20.93 -1.74
CA ASP A 236 19.88 21.55 -0.45
C ASP A 236 18.98 22.79 -0.67
N THR A 237 17.86 22.85 0.06
CA THR A 237 17.12 24.11 0.23
C THR A 237 17.50 24.69 1.61
N ASN A 238 18.15 25.85 1.59
CA ASN A 238 18.45 26.64 2.80
C ASN A 238 17.23 27.37 3.31
#